data_AF-A0A849QWV4-F1
#
_entry.id   AF-A0A849QWV4-F1
#
_cell.length_a   1.000
_cell.length_b   1.000
_cell.length_c   1.000
_cell.angle_alpha   90.00
_cell.angle_beta   90.00
_cell.angle_gamma   90.00
#
_symmetry.space_group_name_H-M   'P 1'
#
loop_
_entity.id
_entity.type
_entity.pdbx_description
1 polymer ?
#
loop_
_entity_poly.entity_id
_entity_poly.type
_entity_poly.pdbx_seq_one_letter_code
_entity_poly.pdbx_strand_id
1 'polypeptide(L)'
;MTATDDILRLIEKGGTLDELAKVLDMSKSLLKARIEFLARAGYLCEIRSGNECGGCANCKSCSVPVPGGGDAGVKMYAVTDKGRDHVKKA
;
A
#
# COMPACT_ATOMS: atom_id res chain seq x y z
N MET A 1 -6.84 -19.21 -10.63
CA MET A 1 -6.53 -18.02 -9.80
C MET A 1 -5.21 -18.27 -9.13
N THR A 2 -4.20 -17.46 -9.46
CA THR A 2 -2.93 -17.51 -8.75
C THR A 2 -3.03 -16.64 -7.50
N ALA A 3 -2.27 -16.96 -6.44
CA ALA A 3 -2.26 -16.17 -5.21
C ALA A 3 -1.90 -14.67 -5.45
N THR A 4 -1.28 -14.34 -6.59
CA THR A 4 -1.01 -12.96 -6.99
C THR A 4 -2.26 -12.20 -7.42
N ASP A 5 -3.15 -12.83 -8.19
CA ASP A 5 -4.37 -12.20 -8.70
C ASP A 5 -5.29 -11.77 -7.57
N ASP A 6 -5.42 -12.63 -6.56
CA ASP A 6 -6.26 -12.39 -5.39
C ASP A 6 -5.72 -11.21 -4.56
N ILE A 7 -4.40 -11.12 -4.39
CA ILE A 7 -3.76 -9.98 -3.71
C ILE A 7 -4.03 -8.69 -4.48
N LEU A 8 -3.86 -8.67 -5.81
CA LEU A 8 -4.09 -7.48 -6.62
C LEU A 8 -5.55 -7.01 -6.57
N ARG A 9 -6.51 -7.93 -6.69
CA ARG A 9 -7.95 -7.63 -6.60
C ARG A 9 -8.35 -7.09 -5.22
N LEU A 10 -7.79 -7.65 -4.15
CA LEU A 10 -8.08 -7.19 -2.80
C LEU A 10 -7.47 -5.81 -2.52
N ILE A 11 -6.27 -5.53 -3.02
CA ILE A 11 -5.66 -4.19 -2.90
C ILE A 11 -6.46 -3.16 -3.70
N GLU A 12 -6.96 -3.52 -4.89
CA GLU A 12 -7.83 -2.63 -5.69
C GLU A 12 -9.15 -2.30 -4.98
N LYS A 13 -9.73 -3.27 -4.27
CA LYS A 13 -10.92 -3.06 -3.43
C LYS A 13 -10.62 -2.22 -2.19
N GLY A 14 -9.37 -2.19 -1.74
CA GLY A 14 -8.94 -1.53 -0.52
C GLY A 14 -9.19 -2.35 0.74
N GLY A 15 -8.57 -1.92 1.83
CA GLY A 15 -8.64 -2.57 3.14
C GLY A 15 -7.32 -2.49 3.89
N THR A 16 -7.35 -2.89 5.15
CA THR A 16 -6.16 -2.98 5.99
C THR A 16 -5.40 -4.28 5.72
N LEU A 17 -4.10 -4.29 6.02
CA LEU A 17 -3.28 -5.50 5.92
C LEU A 17 -3.87 -6.67 6.73
N ASP A 18 -4.56 -6.37 7.84
CA ASP A 18 -5.18 -7.34 8.72
C ASP A 18 -6.41 -8.00 8.09
N GLU A 19 -7.25 -7.21 7.42
CA GLU A 19 -8.41 -7.71 6.70
C GLU A 19 -7.98 -8.55 5.50
N LEU A 20 -7.00 -8.08 4.73
CA LEU A 20 -6.46 -8.82 3.58
C LEU A 20 -5.83 -10.15 4.02
N ALA A 21 -5.07 -10.16 5.13
CA ALA A 21 -4.45 -11.37 5.67
C ALA A 21 -5.50 -12.42 6.06
N LYS A 22 -6.60 -11.99 6.70
CA LYS A 22 -7.71 -12.87 7.06
C LYS A 22 -8.40 -13.46 5.84
N VAL A 23 -8.69 -12.64 4.82
CA VAL A 23 -9.36 -13.11 3.60
C VAL A 23 -8.50 -14.10 2.82
N LEU A 24 -7.19 -13.89 2.79
CA LEU A 24 -6.24 -14.75 2.09
C LEU A 24 -5.77 -15.97 2.91
N ASP A 25 -6.22 -16.10 4.16
CA ASP A 25 -5.73 -17.09 5.13
C ASP A 25 -4.18 -17.11 5.23
N MET A 26 -3.58 -15.91 5.27
CA MET A 26 -2.13 -15.72 5.34
C MET A 26 -1.72 -15.05 6.65
N SER A 27 -0.50 -15.35 7.10
CA SER A 27 0.12 -14.53 8.15
C SER A 27 0.42 -13.12 7.62
N LYS A 28 0.32 -12.10 8.49
CA LYS A 28 0.61 -10.71 8.11
C LYS A 28 2.03 -10.53 7.55
N SER A 29 3.00 -11.27 8.09
CA SER A 29 4.39 -11.24 7.63
C SER A 29 4.54 -11.80 6.21
N LEU A 30 3.85 -12.90 5.90
CA LEU A 30 3.84 -13.47 4.55
C LEU A 30 3.17 -12.52 3.56
N LEU A 31 2.00 -11.97 3.92
CA LEU A 31 1.30 -11.01 3.06
C LEU A 31 2.15 -9.77 2.79
N LYS A 32 2.83 -9.24 3.81
CA LYS A 32 3.74 -8.10 3.67
C LYS A 32 4.88 -8.42 2.70
N ALA A 33 5.53 -9.58 2.84
CA ALA A 33 6.60 -10.00 1.94
C ALA A 33 6.12 -10.15 0.48
N ARG A 34 4.90 -10.66 0.28
CA ARG A 34 4.26 -10.76 -1.05
C ARG A 34 3.98 -9.38 -1.65
N ILE A 35 3.42 -8.46 -0.86
CA ILE A 35 3.15 -7.08 -1.31
C ILE A 35 4.45 -6.36 -1.68
N GLU A 36 5.50 -6.48 -0.87
CA GLU A 36 6.82 -5.90 -1.16
C GLU A 36 7.42 -6.49 -2.44
N PHE A 37 7.27 -7.80 -2.67
CA PHE A 37 7.68 -8.44 -3.91
C PHE A 37 6.90 -7.89 -5.12
N LEU A 38 5.58 -7.78 -5.03
CA LEU A 38 4.73 -7.27 -6.11
C LEU A 38 5.01 -5.79 -6.42
N ALA A 39 5.33 -5.00 -5.40
CA ALA A 39 5.77 -3.62 -5.57
C ALA A 39 7.12 -3.55 -6.30
N ARG A 40 8.12 -4.36 -5.90
CA ARG A 40 9.41 -4.46 -6.60
C ARG A 40 9.27 -4.96 -8.04
N ALA A 41 8.31 -5.85 -8.28
CA ALA A 41 7.99 -6.35 -9.62
C ALA A 41 7.15 -5.37 -10.47
N GLY A 42 6.73 -4.23 -9.91
CA GLY A 42 6.00 -3.17 -10.61
C GLY A 42 4.50 -3.42 -10.81
N TYR A 43 3.92 -4.43 -10.14
CA TYR A 43 2.46 -4.65 -10.15
C TYR A 43 1.74 -3.71 -9.17
N LEU A 44 2.44 -3.24 -8.14
CA LEU A 44 1.97 -2.28 -7.15
C LEU A 44 2.89 -1.07 -7.10
N CYS A 45 2.36 0.10 -6.75
CA CYS A 45 3.13 1.28 -6.37
C CYS A 45 2.86 1.62 -4.90
N GLU A 46 3.93 1.93 -4.15
CA GLU A 46 3.80 2.45 -2.79
C GLU A 46 3.33 3.91 -2.86
N ILE A 47 2.17 4.20 -2.28
CA ILE A 47 1.69 5.57 -2.10
C ILE A 47 2.40 6.12 -0.88
N ARG A 48 3.36 7.02 -1.12
CA ARG A 48 3.94 7.81 -0.05
C ARG A 48 2.90 8.85 0.36
N SER A 49 2.29 8.66 1.53
CA SER A 49 1.62 9.77 2.21
C SER A 49 2.72 10.77 2.55
N GLY A 50 2.77 11.88 1.81
CA GLY A 50 3.80 12.89 2.02
C GLY A 50 3.80 13.32 3.48
N ASN A 51 4.95 13.21 4.15
CA ASN A 51 5.24 13.85 5.44
C ASN A 51 5.41 15.38 5.27
N GLU A 52 4.68 15.96 4.34
CA GLU A 52 4.68 17.39 4.08
C GLU A 52 3.43 17.92 4.77
N CYS A 53 3.63 18.72 5.82
CA CYS A 53 2.63 19.70 6.20
C CYS A 53 2.30 20.48 4.92
N GLY A 54 1.21 20.10 4.24
CA GLY A 54 1.00 20.43 2.83
C GLY A 54 0.00 21.56 2.59
N GLY A 55 -0.54 22.15 3.66
CA GLY A 55 -1.73 23.01 3.54
C GLY A 55 -1.72 24.32 4.32
N CYS A 56 -0.71 24.61 5.14
CA CYS A 56 -0.68 25.86 5.91
C CYS A 56 0.54 26.73 5.55
N ALA A 57 0.35 28.04 5.59
CA ALA A 57 1.38 29.03 5.23
C ALA A 57 2.67 28.91 6.07
N ASN A 58 2.61 28.25 7.23
CA ASN A 58 3.71 28.15 8.19
C ASN A 58 4.36 26.76 8.24
N CYS A 59 4.09 25.89 7.27
CA CYS A 59 4.56 24.49 7.30
C CYS A 59 6.10 24.32 7.31
N LYS A 60 6.87 25.36 6.95
CA LYS A 60 8.34 25.34 6.99
C LYS A 60 8.94 25.75 8.35
N SER A 61 8.14 26.33 9.23
CA SER A 61 8.55 26.87 10.54
C SER A 61 7.75 26.28 11.70
N CYS A 62 6.74 25.47 11.38
CA CYS A 62 5.95 24.75 12.36
C CYS A 62 6.79 23.63 12.99
N SER A 63 7.10 23.77 14.28
CA SER A 63 7.80 22.78 15.09
C SER A 63 6.86 21.74 15.71
N VAL A 64 5.57 21.77 15.38
CA VAL A 64 4.61 20.75 15.78
C VAL A 64 4.83 19.51 14.92
N PRO A 65 5.15 18.34 15.50
CA PRO A 65 5.18 17.09 14.77
C PRO A 65 3.82 16.88 14.10
N VAL A 66 3.81 16.52 12.81
CA VAL A 66 2.56 16.15 12.15
C VAL A 66 1.90 15.04 13.00
N PRO A 67 0.64 15.17 13.42
CA PRO A 67 -0.04 14.11 14.15
C PRO A 67 -0.02 12.82 13.30
N GLY A 68 0.72 11.80 13.74
CA GLY A 68 0.97 10.58 12.96
C GLY A 68 2.22 10.62 12.04
N GLY A 69 2.98 11.71 12.03
CA GLY A 69 4.22 11.89 11.28
C GLY A 69 5.46 11.56 12.10
N GLY A 70 5.72 10.27 12.24
CA GLY A 70 7.09 9.76 12.27
C GLY A 70 7.38 9.03 10.95
N ASP A 71 8.61 8.57 10.72
CA ASP A 71 8.95 7.64 9.62
C ASP A 71 8.11 6.33 9.63
N ALA A 72 7.26 6.14 10.63
CA ALA A 72 6.32 5.05 10.80
C ALA A 72 4.93 5.31 10.14
N GLY A 73 4.88 6.07 9.05
CA GLY A 73 3.65 6.22 8.26
C GLY A 73 3.14 4.85 7.78
N VAL A 74 1.82 4.65 7.80
CA VAL A 74 1.20 3.43 7.26
C VAL A 74 1.49 3.37 5.76
N LYS A 75 2.25 2.35 5.33
CA LYS A 75 2.52 2.11 3.91
C LYS A 75 1.22 1.77 3.19
N MET A 76 0.89 2.56 2.18
CA MET A 76 -0.26 2.33 1.32
C MET A 76 0.22 1.86 -0.06
N TYR A 77 -0.59 1.06 -0.74
CA TYR A 77 -0.25 0.52 -2.05
C TYR A 77 -1.44 0.68 -3.00
N ALA A 78 -1.16 0.99 -4.26
CA ALA A 78 -2.14 0.96 -5.34
C ALA A 78 -1.67 0.05 -6.48
N VAL A 79 -2.63 -0.51 -7.21
CA VAL A 79 -2.37 -1.35 -8.39
C VAL A 79 -1.94 -0.47 -9.57
N THR A 80 -0.86 -0.85 -10.25
CA THR A 80 -0.38 -0.16 -11.46
C THR A 80 -1.15 -0.63 -12.70
N ASP A 81 -0.94 0.01 -13.86
CA ASP A 81 -1.48 -0.50 -15.13
C ASP A 81 -1.04 -1.94 -15.42
N LYS A 82 0.23 -2.25 -15.16
CA LYS A 82 0.76 -3.62 -15.27
C LYS A 82 0.02 -4.60 -14.35
N GLY A 83 -0.30 -4.18 -13.12
CA GLY A 83 -1.13 -4.94 -12.19
C GLY A 83 -2.53 -5.22 -12.74
N ARG A 84 -3.20 -4.19 -13.23
CA ARG A 84 -4.56 -4.32 -13.82
C ARG A 84 -4.58 -5.24 -15.04
N ASP A 85 -3.58 -5.11 -15.92
CA ASP A 85 -3.47 -5.95 -17.10
C ASP A 85 -3.23 -7.42 -16.77
N HIS A 86 -2.52 -7.70 -15.67
CA HIS A 86 -2.31 -9.06 -15.19
C HIS A 86 -3.64 -9.70 -14.76
N VAL A 87 -4.45 -8.96 -13.99
CA VAL A 87 -5.74 -9.44 -13.47
C VAL A 87 -6.78 -9.63 -14.57
N LYS A 88 -6.75 -8.82 -15.64
CA LYS A 88 -7.67 -8.90 -16.78
C LYS A 88 -7.37 -10.05 -17.75
N LYS A 89 -6.13 -10.55 -17.76
CA LYS A 89 -5.69 -11.63 -18.64
C LYS A 89 -5.86 -13.03 -18.03
N ALA A 90 -6.29 -13.11 -16.77
CA ALA A 90 -6.46 -14.35 -16.01
C ALA A 90 -7.91 -14.84 -15.98
#